data_AF-A0A925NV16-F1
#
_entry.id   AF-A0A925NV16-F1
#
_cell.length_a   1.000
_cell.length_b   1.000
_cell.length_c   1.000
_cell.angle_alpha   90.00
_cell.angle_beta   90.00
_cell.angle_gamma   90.00
#
_symmetry.space_group_name_H-M   'P 1'
#
loop_
_entity.id
_entity.type
_entity.pdbx_description
1 polymer ?
#
loop_
_entity_poly.entity_id
_entity_poly.type
_entity_poly.pdbx_seq_one_letter_code
_entity_poly.pdbx_strand_id
1 'polypeptide(L)'
;MRKFTLIVALLISAFVFNVNAQEVSVKEQITEVNDKVDGLIERLAVAETDLSKLTKIKVSGYMQAQYQYFESKAVQPTNYFSLRRARVKFTYEAADGVKFVLTPEFVPGNLSVKDAYVVLNDHWSKAFSLWAGKFNRPNYEVEYSSSGREVAERSTVIRTLYPGERAIGAKLEYNPVNVPIHLQVAVLNGP
;
A
#
# COMPACT_ATOMS: atom_id res chain seq x y z
N MET A 1 -76.66 26.78 27.83
CA MET A 1 -76.03 25.52 27.37
C MET A 1 -75.46 25.59 25.96
N ARG A 2 -76.21 26.04 24.93
CA ARG A 2 -75.72 26.12 23.52
C ARG A 2 -74.40 26.88 23.28
N LYS A 3 -74.13 27.96 24.02
CA LYS A 3 -72.89 28.77 23.85
C LYS A 3 -71.63 28.08 24.40
N PHE A 4 -71.76 27.22 25.41
CA PHE A 4 -70.63 26.52 26.02
C PHE A 4 -70.18 25.33 25.16
N THR A 5 -71.13 24.63 24.54
CA THR A 5 -70.87 23.56 23.56
C THR A 5 -70.16 24.05 22.30
N LEU A 6 -70.43 25.29 21.85
CA LEU A 6 -69.76 25.88 20.69
C LEU A 6 -68.28 26.21 20.96
N ILE A 7 -67.96 26.69 22.17
CA ILE A 7 -66.58 27.01 22.58
C ILE A 7 -65.74 25.74 22.70
N VAL A 8 -66.33 24.67 23.27
CA VAL A 8 -65.66 23.37 23.38
C VAL A 8 -65.40 22.76 22.00
N ALA A 9 -66.35 22.84 21.07
CA ALA A 9 -66.16 22.36 19.70
C ALA A 9 -65.06 23.15 18.95
N LEU A 10 -64.93 24.45 19.21
CA LEU A 10 -63.91 25.31 18.60
C LEU A 10 -62.50 25.05 19.18
N LEU A 11 -62.42 24.72 20.48
CA LEU A 11 -61.17 24.31 21.13
C LEU A 11 -60.71 22.93 20.64
N ILE A 12 -61.65 21.99 20.48
CA ILE A 12 -61.35 20.65 19.94
C ILE A 12 -60.89 20.75 18.48
N SER A 13 -61.54 21.58 17.65
CA SER A 13 -61.10 21.76 16.27
C SER A 13 -59.70 22.39 16.20
N ALA A 14 -59.43 23.44 16.99
CA ALA A 14 -58.12 24.06 17.07
C ALA A 14 -57.02 23.07 17.52
N PHE A 15 -57.34 22.15 18.44
CA PHE A 15 -56.41 21.10 18.87
C PHE A 15 -56.12 20.09 17.75
N VAL A 16 -57.14 19.67 17.00
CA VAL A 16 -56.99 18.75 15.86
C VAL A 16 -56.18 19.38 14.72
N PHE A 17 -56.34 20.68 14.45
CA PHE A 17 -55.53 21.39 13.45
C PHE A 17 -54.05 21.50 13.86
N ASN A 18 -53.75 21.74 15.14
CA ASN A 18 -52.37 21.78 15.64
C ASN A 18 -51.68 20.41 15.54
N VAL A 19 -52.38 19.32 15.86
CA VAL A 19 -51.84 17.95 15.76
C VAL A 19 -51.54 17.57 14.30
N ASN A 20 -52.43 17.89 13.36
CA ASN A 20 -52.18 17.62 11.94
C ASN A 20 -51.03 18.47 11.36
N ALA A 21 -50.91 19.74 11.76
CA ALA A 21 -49.80 20.59 11.34
C ALA A 21 -48.43 20.08 11.85
N GLN A 22 -48.40 19.53 13.07
CA GLN A 22 -47.20 18.95 13.65
C GLN A 22 -46.80 17.63 12.97
N GLU A 23 -47.76 16.78 12.59
CA GLU A 23 -47.47 15.56 11.79
C GLU A 23 -46.89 15.87 10.41
N VAL A 24 -47.39 16.92 9.73
CA VAL A 24 -46.87 17.32 8.40
C VAL A 24 -45.43 17.83 8.53
N SER A 25 -45.14 18.66 9.53
CA SER A 25 -43.79 19.17 9.79
C SER A 25 -42.78 18.07 10.17
N VAL A 26 -43.20 17.08 10.97
CA VAL A 26 -42.35 15.94 11.34
C VAL A 26 -42.08 15.04 10.13
N LYS A 27 -43.07 14.81 9.25
CA LYS A 27 -42.88 14.05 8.00
C LYS A 27 -41.92 14.76 7.03
N GLU A 28 -41.99 16.08 6.92
CA GLU A 28 -41.04 16.87 6.12
C GLU A 28 -39.62 16.78 6.67
N GLN A 29 -39.44 16.90 8.00
CA GLN A 29 -38.13 16.70 8.64
C GLN A 29 -37.59 15.28 8.47
N ILE A 30 -38.45 14.26 8.55
CA ILE A 30 -38.06 12.86 8.29
C ILE A 30 -37.63 12.68 6.83
N THR A 31 -38.35 13.32 5.89
CA THR A 31 -38.02 13.24 4.46
C THR A 31 -36.68 13.93 4.17
N GLU A 32 -36.46 15.13 4.72
CA GLU A 32 -35.19 15.86 4.59
C GLU A 32 -34.01 15.08 5.21
N VAL A 33 -34.24 14.41 6.35
CA VAL A 33 -33.23 13.54 6.97
C VAL A 33 -32.94 12.31 6.10
N ASN A 34 -33.96 11.68 5.52
CA ASN A 34 -33.77 10.55 4.61
C ASN A 34 -32.98 10.97 3.35
N ASP A 35 -33.32 12.11 2.74
CA ASP A 35 -32.59 12.64 1.58
C ASP A 35 -31.12 12.92 1.92
N LYS A 36 -30.84 13.43 3.14
CA LYS A 36 -29.47 13.61 3.65
C LYS A 36 -28.76 12.28 3.88
N VAL A 37 -29.45 11.27 4.42
CA VAL A 37 -28.89 9.93 4.65
C VAL A 37 -28.56 9.26 3.32
N ASP A 38 -29.45 9.33 2.34
CA ASP A 38 -29.22 8.78 1.00
C ASP A 38 -28.04 9.47 0.31
N GLY A 39 -27.94 10.80 0.43
CA GLY A 39 -26.78 11.55 -0.04
C GLY A 39 -25.48 11.19 0.68
N LEU A 40 -25.52 10.82 1.95
CA LEU A 40 -24.35 10.32 2.70
C LEU A 40 -23.96 8.91 2.27
N ILE A 41 -24.93 8.03 2.01
CA ILE A 41 -24.69 6.66 1.52
C ILE A 41 -24.00 6.71 0.15
N GLU A 42 -24.44 7.58 -0.75
CA GLU A 42 -23.81 7.74 -2.06
C GLU A 42 -22.36 8.23 -1.92
N ARG A 43 -22.13 9.24 -1.07
CA ARG A 43 -20.76 9.74 -0.81
C ARG A 43 -19.86 8.68 -0.17
N LEU A 44 -20.42 7.85 0.71
CA LEU A 44 -19.69 6.74 1.31
C LEU A 44 -19.31 5.70 0.24
N ALA A 45 -20.23 5.33 -0.64
CA ALA A 45 -19.95 4.39 -1.73
C ALA A 45 -18.85 4.89 -2.68
N VAL A 46 -18.84 6.20 -2.99
CA VAL A 46 -17.76 6.83 -3.77
C VAL A 46 -16.43 6.79 -2.99
N ALA A 47 -16.44 7.15 -1.71
CA ALA A 47 -15.25 7.13 -0.87
C ALA A 47 -14.66 5.71 -0.72
N GLU A 48 -15.51 4.69 -0.55
CA GLU A 48 -15.10 3.28 -0.52
C GLU A 48 -14.49 2.84 -1.86
N THR A 49 -15.11 3.26 -2.97
CA THR A 49 -14.59 2.98 -4.31
C THR A 49 -13.21 3.59 -4.51
N ASP A 50 -13.00 4.84 -4.10
CA ASP A 50 -11.70 5.49 -4.25
C ASP A 50 -10.65 4.92 -3.27
N LEU A 51 -11.04 4.58 -2.05
CA LEU A 51 -10.18 3.87 -1.10
C LEU A 51 -9.75 2.50 -1.65
N SER A 52 -10.65 1.78 -2.34
CA SER A 52 -10.32 0.49 -2.97
C SER A 52 -9.30 0.63 -4.11
N LYS A 53 -9.27 1.78 -4.81
CA LYS A 53 -8.26 2.07 -5.85
C LYS A 53 -6.92 2.45 -5.21
N LEU A 54 -6.95 3.26 -4.16
CA LEU A 54 -5.73 3.73 -3.47
C LEU A 54 -5.02 2.61 -2.73
N THR A 55 -5.76 1.68 -2.10
CA THR A 55 -5.17 0.53 -1.37
C THR A 55 -4.38 -0.42 -2.26
N LYS A 56 -4.63 -0.42 -3.58
CA LYS A 56 -3.85 -1.16 -4.58
C LYS A 56 -2.44 -0.59 -4.80
N ILE A 57 -2.22 0.69 -4.47
CA ILE A 57 -0.92 1.36 -4.63
C ILE A 57 -0.28 1.50 -3.25
N LYS A 58 0.89 0.88 -3.09
CA LYS A 58 1.71 1.02 -1.88
C LYS A 58 3.00 1.72 -2.25
N VAL A 59 3.21 2.90 -1.65
CA VAL A 59 4.47 3.64 -1.75
C VAL A 59 5.19 3.49 -0.43
N SER A 60 6.41 2.97 -0.47
CA SER A 60 7.30 2.89 0.68
C SER A 60 8.70 3.33 0.28
N GLY A 61 9.60 3.48 1.23
CA GLY A 61 10.95 3.92 0.93
C GLY A 61 11.76 4.11 2.20
N TYR A 62 13.06 4.30 2.03
CA TYR A 62 13.94 4.67 3.12
C TYR A 62 15.18 5.37 2.58
N MET A 63 15.78 6.18 3.45
CA MET A 63 17.03 6.89 3.20
C MET A 63 18.04 6.51 4.28
N GLN A 64 19.29 6.34 3.88
CA GLN A 64 20.37 5.93 4.76
C GLN A 64 21.59 6.81 4.51
N ALA A 65 21.85 7.74 5.42
CA ALA A 65 23.07 8.53 5.46
C ALA A 65 24.16 7.78 6.24
N GLN A 66 25.41 7.94 5.82
CA GLN A 66 26.56 7.33 6.47
C GLN A 66 27.67 8.35 6.64
N TYR A 67 28.31 8.31 7.80
CA TYR A 67 29.56 8.97 8.09
C TYR A 67 30.61 7.89 8.31
N GLN A 68 31.70 7.93 7.55
CA GLN A 68 32.78 6.96 7.60
C GLN A 68 34.07 7.69 7.97
N TYR A 69 34.80 7.14 8.94
CA TYR A 69 36.12 7.60 9.33
C TYR A 69 37.14 6.52 8.95
N PHE A 70 38.21 6.94 8.29
CA PHE A 70 39.27 6.04 7.83
C PHE A 70 40.61 6.49 8.41
N GLU A 71 41.32 5.58 9.08
CA GLU A 71 42.65 5.86 9.63
C GLU A 71 43.72 5.91 8.53
N SER A 72 43.58 5.06 7.51
CA SER A 72 44.51 5.02 6.38
C SER A 72 44.03 5.91 5.24
N LYS A 73 44.78 7.00 4.99
CA LYS A 73 44.54 7.91 3.86
C LYS A 73 44.72 7.26 2.48
N ALA A 74 45.27 6.05 2.41
CA ALA A 74 45.52 5.34 1.15
C ALA A 74 44.25 4.74 0.52
N VAL A 75 43.15 4.57 1.28
CA VAL A 75 41.92 3.93 0.79
C VAL A 75 40.83 4.97 0.51
N GLN A 76 40.67 5.98 1.37
CA GLN A 76 39.69 7.06 1.25
C GLN A 76 40.11 8.30 2.07
N PRO A 77 39.48 9.48 1.88
CA PRO A 77 39.71 10.65 2.72
C PRO A 77 39.50 10.33 4.21
N THR A 78 40.18 11.05 5.11
CA THR A 78 40.12 10.84 6.58
C THR A 78 38.70 10.71 7.12
N ASN A 79 37.75 11.45 6.52
CA ASN A 79 36.33 11.36 6.79
C ASN A 79 35.51 11.52 5.51
N TYR A 80 34.44 10.74 5.39
CA TYR A 80 33.53 10.74 4.24
C TYR A 80 32.08 10.69 4.70
N PHE A 81 31.31 11.72 4.34
CA PHE A 81 29.86 11.74 4.51
C PHE A 81 29.19 11.46 3.17
N SER A 82 28.28 10.50 3.14
CA SER A 82 27.54 10.16 1.93
C SER A 82 26.15 9.63 2.22
N LEU A 83 25.28 9.71 1.22
CA LEU A 83 24.01 9.02 1.22
C LEU A 83 24.21 7.64 0.59
N ARG A 84 24.12 6.58 1.39
CA ARG A 84 24.40 5.21 0.95
C ARG A 84 23.29 4.63 0.09
N ARG A 85 22.04 4.93 0.47
CA ARG A 85 20.80 4.46 -0.17
C ARG A 85 19.73 5.53 0.00
N ALA A 86 19.03 5.84 -1.08
CA ALA A 86 17.80 6.60 -1.04
C ALA A 86 16.85 5.94 -2.03
N ARG A 87 15.93 5.13 -1.52
CA ARG A 87 15.07 4.28 -2.34
C ARG A 87 13.62 4.62 -2.09
N VAL A 88 12.87 4.69 -3.17
CA VAL A 88 11.42 4.75 -3.14
C VAL A 88 10.91 3.50 -3.86
N LYS A 89 10.08 2.71 -3.20
CA LYS A 89 9.49 1.48 -3.70
C LYS A 89 8.01 1.72 -3.97
N PHE A 90 7.62 1.59 -5.22
CA PHE A 90 6.24 1.60 -5.67
C PHE A 90 5.81 0.15 -5.90
N THR A 91 4.72 -0.25 -5.25
CA THR A 91 4.07 -1.54 -5.46
C THR A 91 2.65 -1.30 -5.92
N TYR A 92 2.25 -1.91 -7.03
CA TYR A 92 0.89 -1.82 -7.56
C TYR A 92 0.30 -3.22 -7.70
N GLU A 93 -0.80 -3.48 -7.03
CA GLU A 93 -1.55 -4.73 -7.10
C GLU A 93 -2.75 -4.52 -8.05
N ALA A 94 -2.59 -4.91 -9.32
CA ALA A 94 -3.59 -4.63 -10.36
C ALA A 94 -4.85 -5.50 -10.18
N ALA A 95 -4.61 -6.78 -9.89
CA ALA A 95 -5.62 -7.81 -9.66
C ALA A 95 -5.09 -8.80 -8.62
N ASP A 96 -5.96 -9.67 -8.12
CA ASP A 96 -5.52 -10.72 -7.22
C ASP A 96 -4.44 -11.59 -7.89
N GLY A 97 -3.34 -11.80 -7.19
CA GLY A 97 -2.16 -12.50 -7.69
C GLY A 97 -1.20 -11.68 -8.57
N VAL A 98 -1.57 -10.50 -9.12
CA VAL A 98 -0.71 -9.73 -10.05
C VAL A 98 -0.14 -8.49 -9.37
N LYS A 99 1.19 -8.46 -9.19
CA LYS A 99 1.90 -7.36 -8.53
C LYS A 99 3.00 -6.77 -9.41
N PHE A 100 3.04 -5.45 -9.50
CA PHE A 100 4.10 -4.70 -10.15
C PHE A 100 4.94 -4.00 -9.09
N VAL A 101 6.27 -4.09 -9.21
CA VAL A 101 7.20 -3.44 -8.27
C VAL A 101 8.23 -2.63 -9.04
N LEU A 102 8.37 -1.36 -8.65
CA LEU A 102 9.37 -0.44 -9.19
C LEU A 102 10.10 0.26 -8.03
N THR A 103 11.43 0.17 -8.01
CA THR A 103 12.27 0.79 -6.98
C THR A 103 13.39 1.61 -7.61
N PRO A 104 13.17 2.90 -7.90
CA PRO A 104 14.27 3.83 -8.19
C PRO A 104 15.14 4.09 -6.95
N GLU A 105 16.44 4.25 -7.18
CA GLU A 105 17.43 4.69 -6.20
C GLU A 105 18.01 6.05 -6.63
N PHE A 106 17.94 7.02 -5.72
CA PHE A 106 18.38 8.40 -5.89
C PHE A 106 19.56 8.68 -4.97
N VAL A 107 20.75 8.27 -5.38
CA VAL A 107 21.99 8.59 -4.65
C VAL A 107 22.67 9.76 -5.37
N PRO A 108 23.30 10.72 -4.67
CA PRO A 108 24.01 11.81 -5.32
C PRO A 108 25.00 11.30 -6.38
N GLY A 109 24.83 11.75 -7.64
CA GLY A 109 25.65 11.33 -8.77
C GLY A 109 25.26 9.99 -9.42
N ASN A 110 24.24 9.29 -8.92
CA ASN A 110 23.76 8.04 -9.53
C ASN A 110 22.24 7.91 -9.42
N LEU A 111 21.56 7.95 -10.57
CA LEU A 111 20.16 7.56 -10.70
C LEU A 111 20.12 6.16 -11.30
N SER A 112 19.58 5.20 -10.57
CA SER A 112 19.44 3.82 -11.08
C SER A 112 18.13 3.17 -10.65
N VAL A 113 17.60 2.29 -11.49
CA VAL A 113 16.46 1.45 -11.13
C VAL A 113 16.99 0.15 -10.52
N LYS A 114 16.69 -0.09 -9.25
CA LYS A 114 17.10 -1.32 -8.56
C LYS A 114 16.18 -2.47 -8.90
N ASP A 115 14.90 -2.31 -8.61
CA ASP A 115 13.89 -3.33 -8.86
C ASP A 115 12.90 -2.82 -9.92
N ALA A 116 12.56 -3.68 -10.87
CA ALA A 116 11.52 -3.44 -11.86
C ALA A 116 11.01 -4.80 -12.34
N TYR A 117 10.00 -5.34 -11.65
CA TYR A 117 9.51 -6.69 -11.93
C TYR A 117 8.00 -6.82 -11.74
N VAL A 118 7.47 -7.88 -12.34
CA VAL A 118 6.09 -8.33 -12.18
C VAL A 118 6.11 -9.68 -11.46
N VAL A 119 5.15 -9.88 -10.55
CA VAL A 119 4.90 -11.15 -9.87
C VAL A 119 3.50 -11.61 -10.21
N LEU A 120 3.39 -12.85 -10.70
CA LEU A 120 2.14 -13.57 -10.91
C LEU A 120 2.08 -14.68 -9.88
N ASN A 121 1.22 -14.53 -8.89
CA ASN A 121 0.98 -15.55 -7.87
C ASN A 121 -0.20 -16.41 -8.30
N ASP A 122 -0.08 -17.70 -8.05
CA ASP A 122 -1.18 -18.62 -8.24
C ASP A 122 -2.31 -18.32 -7.24
N HIS A 123 -3.52 -18.07 -7.75
CA HIS A 123 -4.70 -17.80 -6.93
C HIS A 123 -5.19 -19.05 -6.18
N TRP A 124 -5.04 -20.24 -6.78
CA TRP A 124 -5.63 -21.47 -6.23
C TRP A 124 -4.80 -22.06 -5.10
N SER A 125 -3.54 -22.42 -5.37
CA SER A 125 -2.68 -23.04 -4.35
C SER A 125 -1.99 -22.03 -3.46
N LYS A 126 -1.84 -20.77 -3.93
CA LYS A 126 -1.02 -19.71 -3.30
C LYS A 126 0.41 -20.17 -2.98
N ALA A 127 0.87 -21.23 -3.64
CA ALA A 127 2.17 -21.85 -3.38
C ALA A 127 3.20 -21.46 -4.45
N PHE A 128 2.77 -21.12 -5.66
CA PHE A 128 3.64 -20.75 -6.76
C PHE A 128 3.60 -19.26 -7.06
N SER A 129 4.78 -18.69 -7.30
CA SER A 129 4.93 -17.31 -7.77
C SER A 129 5.90 -17.27 -8.94
N LEU A 130 5.45 -16.69 -10.06
CA LEU A 130 6.29 -16.42 -11.23
C LEU A 130 6.69 -14.95 -11.23
N TRP A 131 7.99 -14.71 -11.29
CA TRP A 131 8.60 -13.38 -11.30
C TRP A 131 9.24 -13.14 -12.66
N ALA A 132 9.09 -11.95 -13.21
CA ALA A 132 9.74 -11.53 -14.45
C ALA A 132 10.19 -10.07 -14.38
N GLY A 133 11.41 -9.78 -14.83
CA GLY A 133 12.00 -8.45 -14.83
C GLY A 133 13.30 -8.39 -14.05
N LYS A 134 13.62 -7.21 -13.49
CA LYS A 134 14.82 -6.97 -12.69
C LYS A 134 14.54 -7.16 -11.20
N PHE A 135 15.10 -8.21 -10.59
CA PHE A 135 14.88 -8.57 -9.19
C PHE A 135 16.17 -9.10 -8.52
N ASN A 136 16.10 -9.37 -7.22
CA ASN A 136 17.19 -9.92 -6.41
C ASN A 136 17.61 -11.31 -6.91
N ARG A 137 18.91 -11.59 -6.93
CA ARG A 137 19.37 -12.97 -7.16
C ARG A 137 18.88 -13.88 -6.01
N PRO A 138 18.47 -15.13 -6.29
CA PRO A 138 17.93 -16.04 -5.29
C PRO A 138 19.03 -16.47 -4.31
N ASN A 139 19.19 -15.71 -3.24
CA ASN A 139 20.13 -15.97 -2.16
C ASN A 139 19.63 -15.28 -0.89
N TYR A 140 19.79 -15.96 0.24
CA TYR A 140 19.27 -15.51 1.53
C TYR A 140 19.68 -14.07 1.90
N GLU A 141 20.98 -13.76 1.85
CA GLU A 141 21.48 -12.42 2.23
C GLU A 141 21.15 -11.36 1.17
N VAL A 142 21.03 -11.78 -0.09
CA VAL A 142 20.66 -10.90 -1.21
C VAL A 142 19.20 -10.47 -1.10
N GLU A 143 18.31 -11.42 -0.80
CA GLU A 143 16.87 -11.20 -0.69
C GLU A 143 16.48 -10.51 0.61
N TYR A 144 17.26 -10.69 1.68
CA TYR A 144 17.01 -10.02 2.95
C TYR A 144 17.03 -8.49 2.80
N SER A 145 16.00 -7.83 3.32
CA SER A 145 15.79 -6.39 3.11
C SER A 145 16.96 -5.59 3.64
N SER A 146 17.50 -4.68 2.83
CA SER A 146 18.57 -3.78 3.24
C SER A 146 18.21 -2.82 4.36
N SER A 147 16.92 -2.60 4.62
CA SER A 147 16.46 -1.80 5.78
C SER A 147 16.43 -2.60 7.08
N GLY A 148 16.35 -3.94 7.00
CA GLY A 148 16.26 -4.82 8.17
C GLY A 148 17.60 -5.45 8.56
N ARG A 149 18.70 -5.05 7.91
CA ARG A 149 20.03 -5.61 8.17
C ARG A 149 20.60 -5.13 9.48
N GLU A 150 21.27 -6.06 10.15
CA GLU A 150 22.05 -5.82 11.37
C GLU A 150 23.35 -5.08 11.04
N VAL A 151 23.89 -5.30 9.85
CA VAL A 151 25.15 -4.68 9.36
C VAL A 151 24.90 -3.70 8.21
N ALA A 152 25.73 -2.65 8.13
CA ALA A 152 25.57 -1.58 7.14
C ALA A 152 25.75 -2.07 5.69
N GLU A 153 26.65 -3.04 5.49
CA GLU A 153 26.98 -3.65 4.20
C GLU A 153 26.81 -5.15 4.22
N ARG A 154 26.61 -5.72 3.02
CA ARG A 154 26.64 -7.17 2.84
C ARG A 154 28.04 -7.74 3.05
N SER A 155 28.07 -9.02 3.37
CA SER A 155 29.28 -9.82 3.45
C SER A 155 30.11 -9.68 2.17
N THR A 156 31.43 -9.70 2.34
CA THR A 156 32.36 -9.61 1.21
C THR A 156 32.11 -10.74 0.21
N VAL A 157 31.80 -11.94 0.69
CA VAL A 157 31.48 -13.11 -0.14
C VAL A 157 30.34 -12.82 -1.11
N ILE A 158 29.22 -12.27 -0.63
CA ILE A 158 28.07 -11.94 -1.48
C ILE A 158 28.39 -10.83 -2.46
N ARG A 159 29.13 -9.80 -2.02
CA ARG A 159 29.55 -8.70 -2.91
C ARG A 159 30.47 -9.18 -4.03
N THR A 160 31.28 -10.21 -3.78
CA THR A 160 32.17 -10.82 -4.76
C THR A 160 31.42 -11.77 -5.71
N LEU A 161 30.55 -12.65 -5.20
CA LEU A 161 29.80 -13.62 -6.02
C LEU A 161 28.67 -12.98 -6.83
N TYR A 162 28.06 -11.92 -6.28
CA TYR A 162 26.89 -11.27 -6.86
C TYR A 162 27.09 -9.75 -6.97
N PRO A 163 27.99 -9.29 -7.86
CA PRO A 163 28.15 -7.86 -8.10
C PRO A 163 26.82 -7.25 -8.56
N GLY A 164 26.38 -6.20 -7.87
CA GLY A 164 25.09 -5.54 -8.12
C GLY A 164 23.86 -6.28 -7.58
N GLU A 165 23.99 -7.54 -7.15
CA GLU A 165 23.02 -8.35 -6.38
C GLU A 165 21.67 -8.64 -7.06
N ARG A 166 21.41 -7.98 -8.18
CA ARG A 166 20.16 -8.03 -8.94
C ARG A 166 20.47 -8.33 -10.38
N ALA A 167 19.56 -9.01 -11.05
CA ALA A 167 19.67 -9.33 -12.46
C ALA A 167 18.29 -9.27 -13.11
N ILE A 168 18.28 -9.13 -14.43
CA ILE A 168 17.06 -9.23 -15.24
C ILE A 168 16.86 -10.71 -15.57
N GLY A 169 15.65 -11.23 -15.41
CA GLY A 169 15.37 -12.61 -15.74
C GLY A 169 13.94 -13.02 -15.44
N ALA A 170 13.77 -14.32 -15.25
CA ALA A 170 12.55 -14.92 -14.75
C ALA A 170 12.86 -15.87 -13.58
N LYS A 171 12.02 -15.88 -12.56
CA LYS A 171 12.15 -16.75 -11.39
C LYS A 171 10.83 -17.44 -11.11
N LEU A 172 10.87 -18.76 -10.90
CA LEU A 172 9.78 -19.54 -10.34
C LEU A 172 10.10 -19.82 -8.88
N GLU A 173 9.15 -19.49 -8.02
CA GLU A 173 9.22 -19.70 -6.58
C GLU A 173 8.10 -20.64 -6.14
N TYR A 174 8.45 -21.58 -5.26
CA TYR A 174 7.53 -22.49 -4.60
C TYR A 174 7.67 -22.32 -3.08
N ASN A 175 6.61 -21.79 -2.46
CA ASN A 175 6.52 -21.49 -1.04
C ASN A 175 5.10 -21.81 -0.53
N PRO A 176 4.79 -23.10 -0.27
CA PRO A 176 3.47 -23.51 0.20
C PRO A 176 3.20 -23.07 1.65
N VAL A 177 1.96 -22.65 1.94
CA VAL A 177 1.57 -22.16 3.28
C VAL A 177 1.73 -23.21 4.39
N ASN A 178 1.49 -24.48 4.07
CA ASN A 178 1.42 -25.56 5.06
C ASN A 178 2.76 -26.27 5.30
N VAL A 179 3.80 -25.97 4.53
CA VAL A 179 5.09 -26.68 4.61
C VAL A 179 6.21 -25.65 4.63
N PRO A 180 7.15 -25.70 5.59
CA PRO A 180 8.23 -24.71 5.72
C PRO A 180 9.37 -24.97 4.70
N ILE A 181 9.02 -25.01 3.42
CA ILE A 181 9.97 -25.20 2.32
C ILE A 181 9.89 -23.99 1.41
N HIS A 182 11.05 -23.46 1.05
CA HIS A 182 11.18 -22.35 0.11
C HIS A 182 12.14 -22.74 -1.01
N LEU A 183 11.59 -22.99 -2.20
CA LEU A 183 12.37 -23.38 -3.37
C LEU A 183 12.30 -22.29 -4.44
N GLN A 184 13.45 -21.96 -5.01
CA GLN A 184 13.55 -20.94 -6.05
C GLN A 184 14.42 -21.43 -7.19
N VAL A 185 13.92 -21.27 -8.41
CA VAL A 185 14.68 -21.51 -9.63
C VAL A 185 14.59 -20.26 -10.48
N ALA A 186 15.74 -19.69 -10.84
CA ALA A 186 15.79 -18.46 -11.62
C ALA A 186 16.68 -18.63 -12.86
N VAL A 187 16.18 -18.16 -13.99
CA VAL A 187 16.94 -17.96 -15.22
C VAL A 187 17.24 -16.48 -15.31
N LEU A 188 18.52 -16.12 -15.21
CA LEU A 188 18.97 -14.74 -15.17
C LEU A 188 19.78 -14.44 -16.42
N ASN A 189 19.54 -13.30 -17.04
CA ASN A 189 20.48 -12.70 -17.96
C ASN A 189 21.76 -12.42 -17.14
N GLY A 190 22.89 -12.97 -17.61
CA GLY A 190 24.17 -12.89 -16.93
C GLY A 190 24.63 -11.45 -16.67
N PRO A 191 25.78 -11.25 -16.00
CA PRO A 191 26.42 -9.95 -15.99
C PRO A 191 26.67 -9.42 -17.41
#